data_AF-A0A7C3KH53-F1
#
_entry.id   AF-A0A7C3KH53-F1
#
_cell.length_a   1.000
_cell.length_b   1.000
_cell.length_c   1.000
_cell.angle_alpha   90.00
_cell.angle_beta   90.00
_cell.angle_gamma   90.00
#
_symmetry.space_group_name_H-M   'P 1'
#
loop_
_entity.id
_entity.type
_entity.pdbx_description
1 polymer ?
#
loop_
_entity_poly.entity_id
_entity_poly.type
_entity_poly.pdbx_seq_one_letter_code
_entity_poly.pdbx_strand_id
1 'polypeptide(L)'
;MKSPVLRQRPLSYLTTSAIALLLLGGAVQTASPVRAESLTAETPEALSPASDELAPTTDSSLTSSEPESEDATVLEQVTSVSQLSDVRPTDWAFQALQSLVERYGCIVGYPDRTFRGNQALTRYEFAAGVNACLDRISELIAANTSDFVKKEDLDALRKLQEEFAAELATLRGRVDSLEARTTTLEKQQFSTTTKLFGQAVVGVQGRSAGNVSIAGFDFEDDANNVNVVTNVQLSLLTQLSERSLLFTGLQAGTGDVFGSFQLTNDVRLGYTGDTGGDVVLSDLTYRQLIGNNFAVIAGAAGVNMVNVFRGANRIESAGQGPLSLFAQRNPIVNINGSGAGVGFDWQISPALSLQGVYFANRANDPENGGIFGSRLGGNAVGAQLTFSPTDTIDLALQYVNAYSPLGNLGTFVGDDQMAIANPLTGRAPLKTNAVGATVSWRITPGITLGGWGGYTNSQLEDEDGNVETINWMAFLNFPDLGGRGNLAALYFGQPPRIINSDLPNGRNIPEFATNGNLLAGPGGQPDSTYHLEAFYRIRLTDNISVTPGFIVVFNPRQNANNDTIYIGALRTTFSF
;
A
#
# COMPACT_ATOMS: atom_id res chain seq x y z
N MET A 1 4.88 -20.01 -20.07
CA MET A 1 6.03 -20.86 -20.48
C MET A 1 7.31 -20.24 -19.92
N LYS A 2 7.97 -21.00 -19.03
CA LYS A 2 9.37 -20.94 -18.52
C LYS A 2 10.10 -19.57 -18.44
N SER A 3 10.38 -19.14 -17.21
CA SER A 3 11.44 -18.17 -16.87
C SER A 3 12.83 -18.81 -16.94
N PRO A 4 13.91 -18.00 -17.02
CA PRO A 4 15.23 -18.46 -16.61
C PRO A 4 15.68 -17.79 -15.30
N VAL A 5 16.11 -18.67 -14.40
CA VAL A 5 16.82 -18.46 -13.15
C VAL A 5 18.24 -17.95 -13.44
N LEU A 6 18.69 -16.89 -12.78
CA LEU A 6 20.10 -16.49 -12.77
C LEU A 6 20.68 -16.53 -11.35
N ARG A 7 21.66 -17.42 -11.20
CA ARG A 7 22.47 -17.68 -10.01
C ARG A 7 23.33 -16.47 -9.65
N GLN A 8 23.21 -16.00 -8.42
CA GLN A 8 24.18 -15.09 -7.79
C GLN A 8 25.43 -15.86 -7.33
N ARG A 9 26.61 -15.28 -7.53
CA ARG A 9 27.88 -15.64 -6.88
C ARG A 9 28.24 -14.54 -5.86
N PRO A 10 28.92 -14.87 -4.74
CA PRO A 10 29.10 -13.92 -3.64
C PRO A 10 30.50 -13.26 -3.60
N LEU A 11 30.52 -12.14 -2.86
CA LEU A 11 31.64 -11.42 -2.20
C LEU A 11 32.71 -10.70 -3.05
N SER A 12 32.82 -9.39 -2.81
CA SER A 12 34.07 -8.78 -2.28
C SER A 12 33.74 -7.48 -1.54
N TYR A 13 34.16 -7.43 -0.27
CA TYR A 13 34.15 -6.25 0.59
C TYR A 13 35.14 -5.20 0.09
N LEU A 14 34.74 -3.93 0.09
CA LEU A 14 35.65 -2.79 0.15
C LEU A 14 35.05 -1.73 1.08
N THR A 15 35.52 -1.82 2.32
CA THR A 15 35.39 -0.81 3.37
C THR A 15 36.11 0.47 2.97
N THR A 16 35.40 1.59 2.93
CA THR A 16 36.05 2.91 3.00
C THR A 16 35.28 3.76 3.99
N SER A 17 35.84 3.87 5.20
CA SER A 17 35.45 4.83 6.22
C SER A 17 35.70 6.24 5.70
N ALA A 18 34.68 7.10 5.78
CA ALA A 18 34.88 8.55 5.74
C ALA A 18 34.24 9.13 7.01
N ILE A 19 35.12 9.40 7.96
CA ILE A 19 34.89 10.15 9.19
C ILE A 19 34.76 11.63 8.78
N ALA A 20 33.65 12.29 9.11
CA ALA A 20 33.57 13.75 9.07
C ALA A 20 33.04 14.25 10.42
N LEU A 21 33.86 15.09 11.02
CA LEU A 21 33.89 15.53 12.40
C LEU A 21 32.90 16.68 12.62
N LEU A 22 32.13 16.60 13.71
CA LEU A 22 31.30 17.69 14.23
C LEU A 22 32.16 18.91 14.60
N LEU A 23 31.70 20.10 14.22
CA LEU A 23 32.03 21.35 14.90
C LEU A 23 30.73 22.09 15.22
N LEU A 24 30.51 22.25 16.53
CA LEU A 24 29.42 22.98 17.15
C LEU A 24 29.54 24.49 16.93
N GLY A 25 28.40 25.14 16.69
CA GLY A 25 28.20 26.58 16.83
C GLY A 25 26.71 26.82 17.01
N GLY A 26 26.29 27.08 18.25
CA GLY A 26 24.89 27.05 18.65
C GLY A 26 24.10 28.34 18.35
N ALA A 27 22.78 28.17 18.34
CA ALA A 27 21.83 29.21 18.69
C ALA A 27 20.67 28.58 19.48
N VAL A 28 20.58 29.06 20.71
CA VAL A 28 19.64 28.80 21.80
C VAL A 28 18.16 28.86 21.35
N GLN A 29 17.38 27.83 21.70
CA GLN A 29 16.00 28.04 22.15
C GLN A 29 15.61 26.98 23.19
N THR A 30 15.13 27.49 24.32
CA THR A 30 14.90 26.79 25.58
C THR A 30 13.53 26.13 25.62
N ALA A 31 13.48 24.83 25.91
CA ALA A 31 12.31 24.17 26.50
C ALA A 31 12.80 23.19 27.57
N SER A 32 12.36 23.41 28.82
CA SER A 32 12.74 22.63 30.01
C SER A 32 12.22 21.19 29.97
N PRO A 33 12.89 20.21 30.62
CA PRO A 33 12.50 18.81 30.58
C PRO A 33 11.41 18.47 31.61
N VAL A 34 10.37 17.76 31.17
CA VAL A 34 9.42 17.10 32.06
C VAL A 34 10.00 15.77 32.53
N ARG A 35 9.96 15.59 33.84
CA ARG A 35 10.46 14.48 34.65
C ARG A 35 9.63 13.21 34.42
N ALA A 36 10.28 12.11 34.07
CA ALA A 36 9.67 10.78 34.00
C ALA A 36 9.67 10.13 35.39
N GLU A 37 8.49 9.76 35.89
CA GLU A 37 8.34 8.85 37.03
C GLU A 37 8.16 7.41 36.52
N SER A 38 8.99 6.53 37.06
CA SER A 38 8.97 5.08 36.91
C SER A 38 7.94 4.45 37.84
N LEU A 39 7.16 3.45 37.37
CA LEU A 39 6.56 2.41 38.23
C LEU A 39 6.26 1.12 37.42
N THR A 40 7.12 0.13 37.66
CA THR A 40 6.91 -1.32 37.86
C THR A 40 5.84 -2.09 37.07
N ALA A 41 6.31 -3.11 36.35
CA ALA A 41 5.53 -4.22 35.79
C ALA A 41 5.40 -5.38 36.79
N GLU A 42 4.19 -5.93 36.94
CA GLU A 42 3.94 -7.21 37.62
C GLU A 42 3.83 -8.38 36.60
N THR A 43 4.27 -9.55 37.06
CA THR A 43 4.46 -10.80 36.31
C THR A 43 3.22 -11.70 36.49
N PRO A 44 2.80 -12.50 35.49
CA PRO A 44 1.57 -13.30 35.59
C PRO A 44 1.77 -14.65 36.31
N GLU A 45 0.75 -15.04 37.06
CA GLU A 45 0.62 -16.31 37.77
C GLU A 45 -0.11 -17.35 36.88
N ALA A 46 0.36 -18.59 36.91
CA ALA A 46 -0.17 -19.74 36.18
C ALA A 46 -1.21 -20.50 37.01
N LEU A 47 -2.14 -21.24 36.38
CA LEU A 47 -2.64 -22.56 36.82
C LEU A 47 -3.50 -23.24 35.73
N SER A 48 -3.42 -24.57 35.70
CA SER A 48 -3.86 -25.53 34.67
C SER A 48 -5.22 -26.21 35.04
N PRO A 49 -5.68 -27.32 34.43
CA PRO A 49 -7.00 -27.42 33.79
C PRO A 49 -8.00 -28.30 34.57
N ALA A 50 -9.26 -28.35 34.12
CA ALA A 50 -10.26 -29.31 34.58
C ALA A 50 -10.70 -30.21 33.42
N SER A 51 -10.72 -31.50 33.70
CA SER A 51 -11.16 -32.66 32.91
C SER A 51 -12.61 -33.06 33.23
N ASP A 52 -13.27 -33.72 32.28
CA ASP A 52 -14.26 -34.83 32.40
C ASP A 52 -15.13 -34.87 31.13
N GLU A 53 -15.79 -35.94 30.69
CA GLU A 53 -15.61 -37.40 30.63
C GLU A 53 -16.70 -37.87 29.61
N LEU A 54 -16.66 -39.14 29.21
CA LEU A 54 -17.25 -39.86 28.08
C LEU A 54 -18.77 -39.79 27.74
N ALA A 55 -18.99 -40.07 26.44
CA ALA A 55 -20.09 -40.65 25.62
C ALA A 55 -21.15 -41.60 26.28
N PRO A 56 -22.04 -42.35 25.54
CA PRO A 56 -22.51 -42.32 24.13
C PRO A 56 -24.06 -42.49 23.97
N THR A 57 -24.62 -42.45 22.75
CA THR A 57 -25.74 -43.36 22.32
C THR A 57 -25.96 -43.42 20.80
N THR A 58 -26.44 -44.61 20.42
CA THR A 58 -26.72 -45.30 19.15
C THR A 58 -27.92 -44.75 18.34
N ASP A 59 -27.95 -44.91 17.01
CA ASP A 59 -28.77 -45.93 16.28
C ASP A 59 -29.00 -45.62 14.77
N SER A 60 -29.10 -46.72 14.03
CA SER A 60 -29.35 -47.13 12.64
C SER A 60 -30.19 -46.29 11.67
N SER A 61 -29.86 -46.37 10.37
CA SER A 61 -30.64 -47.14 9.36
C SER A 61 -30.15 -46.91 7.92
N LEU A 62 -29.84 -48.02 7.24
CA LEU A 62 -29.63 -48.12 5.79
C LEU A 62 -30.77 -48.97 5.23
N THR A 63 -31.44 -48.49 4.18
CA THR A 63 -32.46 -49.23 3.43
C THR A 63 -31.85 -49.78 2.13
N SER A 64 -32.15 -51.04 1.86
CA SER A 64 -31.71 -51.87 0.74
C SER A 64 -32.48 -51.61 -0.56
N SER A 65 -31.82 -51.82 -1.69
CA SER A 65 -32.43 -52.12 -2.99
C SER A 65 -31.59 -53.18 -3.72
N GLU A 66 -32.21 -54.31 -4.03
CA GLU A 66 -31.78 -55.39 -4.94
C GLU A 66 -32.76 -55.43 -6.14
N PRO A 67 -32.55 -56.25 -7.19
CA PRO A 67 -31.30 -56.62 -7.88
C PRO A 67 -31.47 -56.49 -9.42
N GLU A 68 -30.37 -56.56 -10.18
CA GLU A 68 -30.44 -56.92 -11.61
C GLU A 68 -29.30 -57.89 -11.94
N SER A 69 -29.70 -59.00 -12.53
CA SER A 69 -28.90 -60.19 -12.85
C SER A 69 -28.24 -60.05 -14.21
N GLU A 70 -26.93 -60.31 -14.32
CA GLU A 70 -26.31 -60.72 -15.57
C GLU A 70 -25.03 -61.55 -15.35
N ASP A 71 -25.07 -62.75 -15.95
CA ASP A 71 -24.02 -63.64 -16.41
C ASP A 71 -22.82 -64.04 -15.53
N ALA A 72 -22.94 -65.27 -15.00
CA ALA A 72 -21.85 -66.11 -14.55
C ALA A 72 -20.95 -66.54 -15.73
N THR A 73 -19.91 -65.76 -16.03
CA THR A 73 -18.66 -66.34 -16.51
C THR A 73 -17.90 -66.88 -15.29
N VAL A 74 -17.82 -68.20 -15.17
CA VAL A 74 -16.92 -68.87 -14.24
C VAL A 74 -15.49 -68.50 -14.66
N LEU A 75 -14.93 -67.48 -14.02
CA LEU A 75 -13.53 -67.09 -14.18
C LEU A 75 -12.67 -68.22 -13.61
N GLU A 76 -11.91 -68.84 -14.50
CA GLU A 76 -10.93 -69.87 -14.16
C GLU A 76 -9.90 -69.25 -13.22
N GLN A 77 -9.94 -69.67 -11.95
CA GLN A 77 -9.10 -69.15 -10.89
C GLN A 77 -7.65 -69.59 -11.16
N VAL A 78 -6.78 -68.61 -11.39
CA VAL A 78 -5.34 -68.81 -11.60
C VAL A 78 -4.72 -69.23 -10.27
N THR A 79 -4.45 -70.52 -10.09
CA THR A 79 -4.04 -71.11 -8.80
C THR A 79 -2.53 -71.08 -8.55
N SER A 80 -1.72 -70.43 -9.39
CA SER A 80 -0.28 -70.32 -9.17
C SER A 80 0.31 -69.02 -9.73
N VAL A 81 1.25 -68.44 -8.98
CA VAL A 81 1.98 -67.20 -9.34
C VAL A 81 2.84 -67.37 -10.60
N SER A 82 3.18 -68.62 -10.94
CA SER A 82 3.85 -68.98 -12.19
C SER A 82 3.04 -68.68 -13.46
N GLN A 83 1.75 -68.37 -13.33
CA GLN A 83 0.84 -68.07 -14.43
C GLN A 83 0.67 -66.56 -14.69
N LEU A 84 1.26 -65.69 -13.87
CA LEU A 84 1.27 -64.24 -14.07
C LEU A 84 2.35 -63.85 -15.07
N SER A 85 1.96 -63.11 -16.11
CA SER A 85 2.84 -62.76 -17.24
C SER A 85 3.87 -61.67 -16.92
N ASP A 86 3.65 -60.90 -15.86
CA ASP A 86 4.43 -59.72 -15.49
C ASP A 86 5.30 -59.91 -14.23
N VAL A 87 5.34 -61.12 -13.67
CA VAL A 87 6.12 -61.45 -12.46
C VAL A 87 7.07 -62.61 -12.79
N ARG A 88 8.38 -62.36 -12.80
CA ARG A 88 9.40 -63.37 -13.13
C ARG A 88 9.89 -64.08 -11.85
N PRO A 89 10.33 -65.36 -11.93
CA PRO A 89 10.90 -66.08 -10.79
C PRO A 89 12.11 -65.41 -10.14
N THR A 90 12.78 -64.49 -10.83
CA THR A 90 13.91 -63.70 -10.34
C THR A 90 13.51 -62.39 -9.66
N ASP A 91 12.24 -61.98 -9.75
CA ASP A 91 11.77 -60.72 -9.17
C ASP A 91 11.66 -60.86 -7.65
N TRP A 92 12.11 -59.84 -6.91
CA TRP A 92 12.10 -59.84 -5.44
C TRP A 92 10.71 -60.09 -4.84
N ALA A 93 9.65 -59.68 -5.54
CA ALA A 93 8.26 -59.84 -5.13
C ALA A 93 7.68 -61.22 -5.45
N PHE A 94 8.34 -62.04 -6.27
CA PHE A 94 7.82 -63.35 -6.70
C PHE A 94 7.54 -64.26 -5.51
N GLN A 95 8.46 -64.35 -4.55
CA GLN A 95 8.31 -65.21 -3.37
C GLN A 95 7.20 -64.72 -2.42
N ALA A 96 7.04 -63.40 -2.28
CA ALA A 96 5.98 -62.80 -1.47
C ALA A 96 4.60 -63.02 -2.10
N LEU A 97 4.48 -62.82 -3.41
CA LEU A 97 3.26 -63.10 -4.17
C LEU A 97 2.93 -64.58 -4.16
N GLN A 98 3.93 -65.45 -4.32
CA GLN A 98 3.76 -66.90 -4.26
C GLN A 98 3.11 -67.33 -2.94
N SER A 99 3.60 -66.80 -1.82
CA SER A 99 2.99 -67.08 -0.51
C SER A 99 1.57 -66.52 -0.42
N LEU A 100 1.29 -65.31 -0.90
CA LEU A 100 -0.03 -64.70 -0.77
C LEU A 100 -1.11 -65.38 -1.64
N VAL A 101 -0.75 -65.84 -2.84
CA VAL A 101 -1.68 -66.48 -3.79
C VAL A 101 -1.80 -67.97 -3.51
N GLU A 102 -0.69 -68.69 -3.35
CA GLU A 102 -0.70 -70.17 -3.25
C GLU A 102 -0.96 -70.66 -1.82
N ARG A 103 -0.51 -69.91 -0.78
CA ARG A 103 -0.67 -70.33 0.62
C ARG A 103 -1.91 -69.72 1.30
N TYR A 104 -2.23 -68.47 1.00
CA TYR A 104 -3.33 -67.74 1.67
C TYR A 104 -4.51 -67.42 0.74
N GLY A 105 -4.37 -67.61 -0.58
CA GLY A 105 -5.45 -67.36 -1.55
C GLY A 105 -5.98 -65.92 -1.55
N CYS A 106 -5.20 -64.96 -1.06
CA CYS A 106 -5.62 -63.60 -0.74
C CYS A 106 -5.70 -62.68 -1.96
N ILE A 107 -4.85 -62.93 -2.95
CA ILE A 107 -4.67 -62.05 -4.09
C ILE A 107 -5.02 -62.86 -5.32
N VAL A 108 -6.02 -62.39 -6.06
CA VAL A 108 -6.32 -62.89 -7.39
C VAL A 108 -5.60 -61.94 -8.34
N GLY A 109 -4.72 -62.44 -9.20
CA GLY A 109 -4.20 -61.63 -10.30
C GLY A 109 -5.35 -61.04 -11.10
N TYR A 110 -5.11 -59.94 -11.82
CA TYR A 110 -6.14 -59.40 -12.70
C TYR A 110 -6.57 -60.47 -13.74
N PRO A 111 -7.81 -60.44 -14.24
CA PRO A 111 -8.32 -61.44 -15.20
C PRO A 111 -7.46 -61.59 -16.47
N ASP A 112 -6.63 -60.59 -16.77
CA ASP A 112 -5.66 -60.57 -17.87
C ASP A 112 -4.33 -61.29 -17.56
N ARG A 113 -4.25 -62.00 -16.42
CA ARG A 113 -3.05 -62.71 -15.94
C ARG A 113 -1.86 -61.77 -15.67
N THR A 114 -2.14 -60.58 -15.14
CA THR A 114 -1.12 -59.62 -14.66
C THR A 114 -1.32 -59.27 -13.19
N PHE A 115 -0.24 -58.82 -12.53
CA PHE A 115 -0.27 -58.26 -11.17
C PHE A 115 -0.19 -56.73 -11.17
N ARG A 116 0.34 -56.11 -12.24
CA ARG A 116 0.50 -54.67 -12.46
C ARG A 116 1.31 -53.96 -11.38
N GLY A 117 2.35 -54.61 -10.85
CA GLY A 117 3.19 -54.07 -9.75
C GLY A 117 3.93 -52.76 -10.05
N ASN A 118 3.95 -52.31 -11.32
CA ASN A 118 4.57 -51.05 -11.73
C ASN A 118 3.57 -49.87 -11.82
N GLN A 119 2.29 -50.07 -11.49
CA GLN A 119 1.28 -49.01 -11.48
C GLN A 119 1.09 -48.44 -10.07
N ALA A 120 0.89 -47.12 -9.98
CA ALA A 120 0.59 -46.45 -8.72
C ALA A 120 -0.87 -46.74 -8.32
N LEU A 121 -1.04 -47.11 -7.05
CA LEU A 121 -2.27 -47.54 -6.42
C LEU A 121 -2.86 -46.39 -5.59
N THR A 122 -4.17 -46.18 -5.62
CA THR A 122 -4.81 -45.20 -4.73
C THR A 122 -4.92 -45.73 -3.29
N ARG A 123 -5.00 -44.82 -2.30
CA ARG A 123 -5.15 -45.21 -0.88
C ARG A 123 -6.37 -46.10 -0.63
N TYR A 124 -7.45 -45.91 -1.39
CA TYR A 124 -8.69 -46.69 -1.28
C TYR A 124 -8.54 -48.10 -1.84
N GLU A 125 -7.89 -48.25 -2.99
CA GLU A 125 -7.65 -49.55 -3.59
C GLU A 125 -6.68 -50.40 -2.75
N PHE A 126 -5.67 -49.78 -2.12
CA PHE A 126 -4.79 -50.47 -1.19
C PHE A 126 -5.55 -51.00 0.03
N ALA A 127 -6.38 -50.13 0.64
CA ALA A 127 -7.16 -50.50 1.82
C ALA A 127 -8.16 -51.62 1.53
N ALA A 128 -8.84 -51.57 0.37
CA ALA A 128 -9.77 -52.61 -0.07
C ALA A 128 -9.06 -53.97 -0.28
N GLY A 129 -7.89 -53.97 -0.93
CA GLY A 129 -7.12 -55.19 -1.16
C GLY A 129 -6.58 -55.82 0.13
N VAL A 130 -6.11 -55.00 1.08
CA VAL A 130 -5.66 -55.48 2.39
C VAL A 130 -6.83 -56.03 3.21
N ASN A 131 -7.98 -55.35 3.22
CA ASN A 131 -9.15 -55.81 3.96
C ASN A 131 -9.66 -57.17 3.43
N ALA A 132 -9.76 -57.32 2.11
CA ALA A 132 -10.19 -58.58 1.49
C ALA A 132 -9.23 -59.75 1.82
N CYS A 133 -7.92 -59.50 1.88
CA CYS A 133 -6.97 -60.54 2.30
C CYS A 133 -7.09 -60.88 3.79
N LEU A 134 -7.29 -59.88 4.65
CA LEU A 134 -7.51 -60.12 6.09
C LEU A 134 -8.80 -60.91 6.35
N ASP A 135 -9.86 -60.64 5.59
CA ASP A 135 -11.12 -61.40 5.65
C ASP A 135 -10.88 -62.86 5.21
N ARG A 136 -10.15 -63.08 4.12
CA ARG A 136 -9.82 -64.43 3.64
C ARG A 136 -8.93 -65.22 4.60
N ILE A 137 -7.95 -64.55 5.21
CA ILE A 137 -7.11 -65.15 6.25
C ILE A 137 -7.95 -65.49 7.48
N SER A 138 -8.89 -64.63 7.87
CA SER A 138 -9.81 -64.88 8.99
C SER A 138 -10.72 -66.07 8.72
N GLU A 139 -11.21 -66.24 7.48
CA GLU A 139 -11.95 -67.43 7.05
C GLU A 139 -11.09 -68.70 7.07
N LEU A 140 -9.84 -68.65 6.60
CA LEU A 140 -8.92 -69.79 6.62
C LEU A 140 -8.54 -70.19 8.06
N ILE A 141 -8.42 -69.21 8.96
CA ILE A 141 -8.19 -69.44 10.40
C ILE A 141 -9.44 -70.07 11.04
N ALA A 142 -10.64 -69.65 10.66
CA ALA A 142 -11.88 -70.25 11.14
C ALA A 142 -12.13 -71.67 10.61
N ALA A 143 -11.70 -71.96 9.37
CA ALA A 143 -11.93 -73.24 8.68
C ALA A 143 -10.86 -74.32 8.97
N ASN A 144 -9.65 -73.96 9.38
CA ASN A 144 -8.54 -74.90 9.65
C ASN A 144 -8.05 -74.83 11.10
N THR A 145 -8.92 -75.18 12.05
CA THR A 145 -8.59 -75.35 13.48
C THR A 145 -7.89 -76.70 13.75
N SER A 146 -6.79 -77.02 13.05
CA SER A 146 -5.97 -78.15 13.49
C SER A 146 -4.46 -78.11 13.22
N ASP A 147 -3.91 -77.38 12.25
CA ASP A 147 -2.44 -77.43 12.06
C ASP A 147 -1.89 -76.27 11.21
N PHE A 148 -1.62 -75.09 11.80
CA PHE A 148 -0.52 -74.17 11.39
C PHE A 148 -0.42 -72.92 12.28
N VAL A 149 -0.41 -73.12 13.59
CA VAL A 149 0.27 -72.17 14.50
C VAL A 149 1.50 -72.90 15.01
N LYS A 150 2.52 -73.02 14.15
CA LYS A 150 3.83 -73.45 14.63
C LYS A 150 4.33 -72.33 15.51
N LYS A 151 4.74 -72.69 16.72
CA LYS A 151 5.27 -71.76 17.73
C LYS A 151 6.37 -70.85 17.14
N GLU A 152 7.12 -71.37 16.16
CA GLU A 152 8.11 -70.64 15.37
C GLU A 152 7.56 -69.44 14.59
N ASP A 153 6.37 -69.52 13.98
CA ASP A 153 5.78 -68.41 13.20
C ASP A 153 5.25 -67.29 14.12
N LEU A 154 4.71 -67.66 15.29
CA LEU A 154 4.36 -66.69 16.33
C LEU A 154 5.60 -66.02 16.92
N ASP A 155 6.68 -66.78 17.11
CA ASP A 155 7.95 -66.24 17.59
C ASP A 155 8.60 -65.32 16.53
N ALA A 156 8.50 -65.66 15.24
CA ALA A 156 8.96 -64.81 14.14
C ALA A 156 8.15 -63.51 14.01
N LEU A 157 6.82 -63.56 14.14
CA LEU A 157 5.98 -62.37 14.15
C LEU A 157 6.20 -61.52 15.42
N ARG A 158 6.41 -62.14 16.58
CA ARG A 158 6.83 -61.43 17.79
C ARG A 158 8.17 -60.72 17.58
N LYS A 159 9.13 -61.41 16.98
CA LYS A 159 10.46 -60.86 16.71
C LYS A 159 10.42 -59.71 15.70
N LEU A 160 9.62 -59.84 14.64
CA LEU A 160 9.35 -58.75 13.70
C LEU A 160 8.60 -57.58 14.37
N GLN A 161 7.61 -57.85 15.22
CA GLN A 161 6.94 -56.80 15.99
C GLN A 161 7.91 -56.09 16.95
N GLU A 162 8.83 -56.82 17.60
CA GLU A 162 9.86 -56.26 18.47
C GLU A 162 10.90 -55.45 17.68
N GLU A 163 11.33 -55.94 16.52
CA GLU A 163 12.30 -55.28 15.64
C GLU A 163 11.71 -54.03 14.97
N PHE A 164 10.45 -54.09 14.50
CA PHE A 164 9.76 -52.96 13.89
C PHE A 164 9.12 -51.99 14.89
N ALA A 165 8.91 -52.37 16.16
CA ALA A 165 8.38 -51.47 17.17
C ALA A 165 9.28 -50.24 17.36
N ALA A 166 10.61 -50.44 17.37
CA ALA A 166 11.58 -49.34 17.49
C ALA A 166 11.58 -48.43 16.25
N GLU A 167 11.49 -49.02 15.06
CA GLU A 167 11.40 -48.31 13.77
C GLU A 167 10.10 -47.49 13.66
N LEU A 168 8.96 -48.08 14.02
CA LEU A 168 7.65 -47.41 14.02
C LEU A 168 7.57 -46.32 15.08
N ALA A 169 8.15 -46.51 16.25
CA ALA A 169 8.26 -45.47 17.26
C ALA A 169 9.10 -44.28 16.75
N THR A 170 10.18 -44.58 16.02
CA THR A 170 11.02 -43.55 15.39
C THR A 170 10.27 -42.81 14.28
N LEU A 171 9.52 -43.52 13.44
CA LEU A 171 8.74 -42.93 12.37
C LEU A 171 7.61 -42.05 12.93
N ARG A 172 6.90 -42.54 13.96
CA ARG A 172 5.89 -41.76 14.69
C ARG A 172 6.50 -40.51 15.30
N GLY A 173 7.66 -40.61 15.97
CA GLY A 173 8.37 -39.45 16.50
C GLY A 173 8.80 -38.44 15.41
N ARG A 174 9.16 -38.92 14.21
CA ARG A 174 9.44 -38.04 13.06
C ARG A 174 8.18 -37.36 12.53
N VAL A 175 7.06 -38.08 12.46
CA VAL A 175 5.74 -37.54 12.07
C VAL A 175 5.28 -36.51 13.08
N ASP A 176 5.33 -36.82 14.38
CA ASP A 176 4.98 -35.90 15.47
C ASP A 176 5.88 -34.64 15.43
N SER A 177 7.18 -34.80 15.14
CA SER A 177 8.11 -33.68 14.97
C SER A 177 7.80 -32.84 13.72
N LEU A 178 7.44 -33.48 12.60
CA LEU A 178 7.05 -32.80 11.36
C LEU A 178 5.72 -32.07 11.53
N GLU A 179 4.75 -32.69 12.19
CA GLU A 179 3.47 -32.08 12.52
C GLU A 179 3.70 -30.89 13.45
N ALA A 180 4.44 -31.05 14.55
CA ALA A 180 4.82 -29.94 15.44
C ALA A 180 5.55 -28.82 14.69
N ARG A 181 6.51 -29.14 13.80
CA ARG A 181 7.17 -28.13 12.95
C ARG A 181 6.19 -27.45 12.00
N THR A 182 5.23 -28.18 11.44
CA THR A 182 4.20 -27.63 10.55
C THR A 182 3.26 -26.71 11.35
N THR A 183 2.79 -27.13 12.53
CA THR A 183 1.97 -26.29 13.40
C THR A 183 2.75 -25.07 13.91
N THR A 184 4.05 -25.22 14.19
CA THR A 184 4.92 -24.09 14.52
C THR A 184 5.07 -23.14 13.34
N LEU A 185 5.27 -23.64 12.12
CA LEU A 185 5.36 -22.82 10.91
C LEU A 185 4.03 -22.14 10.58
N GLU A 186 2.89 -22.80 10.78
CA GLU A 186 1.54 -22.22 10.64
C GLU A 186 1.30 -21.15 11.72
N LYS A 187 1.70 -21.40 12.97
CA LYS A 187 1.60 -20.41 14.08
C LYS A 187 2.59 -19.25 13.93
N GLN A 188 3.74 -19.49 13.31
CA GLN A 188 4.79 -18.49 13.03
C GLN A 188 4.65 -17.92 11.60
N GLN A 189 3.57 -18.23 10.87
CA GLN A 189 3.27 -17.67 9.56
C GLN A 189 2.96 -16.17 9.60
N PHE A 190 2.99 -15.56 10.79
CA PHE A 190 3.30 -14.14 10.99
C PHE A 190 4.74 -13.82 10.55
N SER A 191 5.05 -14.05 9.27
CA SER A 191 6.17 -13.39 8.62
C SER A 191 5.69 -11.98 8.32
N THR A 192 5.99 -11.03 9.22
CA THR A 192 5.89 -9.59 8.90
C THR A 192 6.94 -9.28 7.85
N THR A 193 6.65 -9.66 6.61
CA THR A 193 7.52 -9.42 5.47
C THR A 193 7.42 -7.93 5.18
N THR A 194 8.27 -7.16 5.85
CA THR A 194 8.40 -5.74 5.57
C THR A 194 9.20 -5.58 4.29
N LYS A 195 8.56 -5.04 3.26
CA LYS A 195 9.26 -4.60 2.05
C LYS A 195 9.55 -3.11 2.16
N LEU A 196 10.82 -2.75 1.99
CA LEU A 196 11.23 -1.38 1.83
C LEU A 196 11.09 -0.98 0.36
N PHE A 197 10.47 0.16 0.13
CA PHE A 197 10.52 0.90 -1.13
C PHE A 197 10.89 2.34 -0.81
N GLY A 198 11.59 3.03 -1.69
CA GLY A 198 11.94 4.41 -1.43
C GLY A 198 12.30 5.19 -2.68
N GLN A 199 12.37 6.50 -2.49
CA GLN A 199 12.95 7.40 -3.46
C GLN A 199 13.87 8.41 -2.76
N ALA A 200 14.98 8.72 -3.42
CA ALA A 200 15.84 9.85 -3.08
C ALA A 200 15.83 10.83 -4.24
N VAL A 201 15.46 12.07 -3.97
CA VAL A 201 15.40 13.15 -4.95
C VAL A 201 16.50 14.15 -4.63
N VAL A 202 17.28 14.50 -5.65
CA VAL A 202 18.25 15.61 -5.62
C VAL A 202 17.84 16.61 -6.69
N GLY A 203 17.51 17.82 -6.28
CA GLY A 203 17.14 18.91 -7.18
C GLY A 203 18.19 20.00 -7.19
N VAL A 204 18.62 20.43 -8.38
CA VAL A 204 19.32 21.71 -8.56
C VAL A 204 18.32 22.66 -9.19
N GLN A 205 18.05 23.78 -8.56
CA GLN A 205 16.99 24.69 -8.99
C GLN A 205 17.40 26.14 -8.79
N GLY A 206 16.88 27.02 -9.65
CA GLY A 206 17.11 28.46 -9.60
C GLY A 206 15.94 29.18 -10.25
N ARG A 207 15.78 30.47 -9.95
CA ARG A 207 14.75 31.31 -10.57
C ARG A 207 15.28 32.71 -10.89
N SER A 208 14.58 33.42 -11.77
CA SER A 208 14.90 34.83 -12.07
C SER A 208 14.61 35.73 -10.86
N ALA A 209 15.39 36.81 -10.76
CA ALA A 209 15.02 37.98 -9.96
C ALA A 209 13.93 38.79 -10.69
N GLY A 210 13.30 39.69 -9.96
CA GLY A 210 12.31 40.63 -10.49
C GLY A 210 11.81 41.57 -9.40
N ASN A 211 10.80 42.37 -9.71
CA ASN A 211 10.11 43.20 -8.75
C ASN A 211 8.76 42.57 -8.35
N VAL A 212 8.42 42.72 -7.08
CA VAL A 212 7.13 42.29 -6.53
C VAL A 212 6.46 43.46 -5.81
N SER A 213 5.25 43.78 -6.25
CA SER A 213 4.33 44.70 -5.59
C SER A 213 3.49 43.93 -4.57
N ILE A 214 3.61 44.31 -3.30
CA ILE A 214 2.82 43.77 -2.19
C ILE A 214 2.27 44.94 -1.39
N ALA A 215 0.96 44.91 -1.16
CA ALA A 215 0.28 45.92 -0.36
C ALA A 215 0.53 47.37 -0.85
N GLY A 216 0.67 47.56 -2.17
CA GLY A 216 0.94 48.84 -2.80
C GLY A 216 2.40 49.30 -2.74
N PHE A 217 3.30 48.46 -2.24
CA PHE A 217 4.73 48.74 -2.16
C PHE A 217 5.51 47.80 -3.08
N ASP A 218 6.45 48.38 -3.84
CA ASP A 218 7.35 47.63 -4.70
C ASP A 218 8.59 47.20 -3.93
N PHE A 219 8.94 45.92 -4.06
CA PHE A 219 10.12 45.31 -3.48
C PHE A 219 10.95 44.65 -4.57
N GLU A 220 12.26 44.74 -4.46
CA GLU A 220 13.17 43.91 -5.24
C GLU A 220 13.15 42.48 -4.68
N ASP A 221 12.94 41.49 -5.55
CA ASP A 221 12.93 40.08 -5.22
C ASP A 221 14.23 39.40 -5.68
N ASP A 222 15.21 39.42 -4.77
CA ASP A 222 16.57 38.92 -4.99
C ASP A 222 16.73 37.41 -4.72
N ALA A 223 15.64 36.68 -4.53
CA ALA A 223 15.66 35.24 -4.27
C ALA A 223 15.92 34.42 -5.56
N ASN A 224 16.98 34.78 -6.28
CA ASN A 224 17.42 34.23 -7.55
C ASN A 224 18.58 33.21 -7.42
N ASN A 225 19.03 32.95 -6.19
CA ASN A 225 20.14 32.05 -5.92
C ASN A 225 19.81 30.61 -6.33
N VAL A 226 20.75 29.98 -7.04
CA VAL A 226 20.68 28.54 -7.32
C VAL A 226 20.93 27.78 -6.02
N ASN A 227 20.01 26.88 -5.66
CA ASN A 227 20.18 26.01 -4.50
C ASN A 227 20.07 24.53 -4.88
N VAL A 228 20.56 23.69 -3.98
CA VAL A 228 20.46 22.24 -4.07
C VAL A 228 19.54 21.76 -2.95
N VAL A 229 18.53 20.99 -3.33
CA VAL A 229 17.58 20.40 -2.40
C VAL A 229 17.70 18.89 -2.42
N THR A 230 17.51 18.27 -1.26
CA THR A 230 17.45 16.81 -1.14
C THR A 230 16.16 16.42 -0.45
N ASN A 231 15.56 15.31 -0.88
CA ASN A 231 14.37 14.76 -0.25
C ASN A 231 14.37 13.24 -0.41
N VAL A 232 14.49 12.54 0.70
CA VAL A 232 14.47 11.08 0.78
C VAL A 232 13.17 10.66 1.43
N GLN A 233 12.45 9.76 0.77
CA GLN A 233 11.21 9.17 1.25
C GLN A 233 11.38 7.65 1.26
N LEU A 234 11.22 7.05 2.44
CA LEU A 234 11.27 5.61 2.65
C LEU A 234 9.88 5.13 3.06
N SER A 235 9.45 4.02 2.47
CA SER A 235 8.15 3.40 2.67
C SER A 235 8.34 1.95 3.07
N LEU A 236 7.92 1.62 4.28
CA LEU A 236 7.96 0.27 4.84
C LEU A 236 6.55 -0.32 4.75
N LEU A 237 6.39 -1.31 3.87
CA LEU A 237 5.14 -2.05 3.68
C LEU A 237 5.24 -3.34 4.48
N THR A 238 4.63 -3.35 5.66
CA THR A 238 4.61 -4.51 6.56
C THR A 238 3.29 -5.24 6.43
N GLN A 239 3.31 -6.42 5.83
CA GLN A 239 2.14 -7.28 5.74
C GLN A 239 1.90 -7.98 7.08
N LEU A 240 0.75 -7.72 7.71
CA LEU A 240 0.39 -8.31 9.01
C LEU A 240 -0.51 -9.55 8.84
N SER A 241 -1.29 -9.61 7.75
CA SER A 241 -2.07 -10.77 7.33
C SER A 241 -2.22 -10.79 5.81
N GLU A 242 -2.86 -11.80 5.24
CA GLU A 242 -3.20 -11.83 3.80
C GLU A 242 -4.05 -10.62 3.34
N ARG A 243 -4.75 -9.98 4.27
CA ARG A 243 -5.72 -8.91 4.00
C ARG A 243 -5.37 -7.60 4.71
N SER A 244 -4.19 -7.50 5.32
CA SER A 244 -3.81 -6.29 6.05
C SER A 244 -2.36 -5.87 5.86
N LEU A 245 -2.19 -4.55 5.83
CA LEU A 245 -0.93 -3.87 5.59
C LEU A 245 -0.76 -2.72 6.58
N LEU A 246 0.39 -2.68 7.25
CA LEU A 246 0.86 -1.49 7.94
C LEU A 246 1.85 -0.76 7.02
N PHE A 247 1.54 0.49 6.71
CA PHE A 247 2.40 1.39 5.95
C PHE A 247 3.05 2.40 6.88
N THR A 248 4.38 2.41 6.90
CA THR A 248 5.18 3.40 7.64
C THR A 248 6.02 4.19 6.65
N GLY A 249 5.77 5.49 6.57
CA GLY A 249 6.52 6.44 5.76
C GLY A 249 7.50 7.24 6.60
N LEU A 250 8.75 7.32 6.16
CA LEU A 250 9.77 8.17 6.74
C LEU A 250 10.24 9.16 5.68
N GLN A 251 10.44 10.41 6.07
CA GLN A 251 10.94 11.45 5.19
C GLN A 251 12.10 12.18 5.85
N ALA A 252 13.12 12.52 5.07
CA ALA A 252 14.16 13.46 5.46
C ALA A 252 14.55 14.29 4.25
N GLY A 253 14.57 15.61 4.40
CA GLY A 253 14.94 16.51 3.32
C GLY A 253 15.63 17.76 3.84
N THR A 254 16.37 18.39 2.93
CA THR A 254 17.08 19.64 3.18
C THR A 254 16.84 20.61 2.05
N GLY A 255 16.66 21.89 2.39
CA GLY A 255 16.65 22.99 1.45
C GLY A 255 15.26 23.54 1.18
N ASP A 256 15.20 24.87 1.11
CA ASP A 256 13.96 25.63 1.09
C ASP A 256 13.49 26.00 -0.34
N VAL A 257 12.23 26.44 -0.44
CA VAL A 257 11.62 27.08 -1.60
C VAL A 257 12.17 28.49 -1.73
N PHE A 258 13.35 28.61 -2.35
CA PHE A 258 13.98 29.85 -2.82
C PHE A 258 14.18 30.99 -1.78
N GLY A 259 13.95 30.79 -0.48
CA GLY A 259 14.27 31.77 0.58
C GLY A 259 13.45 33.08 0.59
N SER A 260 12.45 33.21 -0.28
CA SER A 260 11.53 34.36 -0.33
C SER A 260 10.16 33.93 0.19
N PHE A 261 9.76 34.51 1.33
CA PHE A 261 8.45 34.27 1.94
C PHE A 261 7.30 34.88 1.14
N GLN A 262 7.62 35.84 0.26
CA GLN A 262 6.65 36.64 -0.49
C GLN A 262 5.96 35.84 -1.61
N LEU A 263 6.70 34.94 -2.26
CA LEU A 263 6.26 34.23 -3.47
C LEU A 263 6.22 32.70 -3.27
N THR A 264 6.36 32.22 -2.04
CA THR A 264 6.55 30.80 -1.73
C THR A 264 5.49 29.90 -2.39
N ASN A 265 4.22 30.30 -2.36
CA ASN A 265 3.12 29.50 -2.92
C ASN A 265 3.04 29.54 -4.45
N ASP A 266 3.66 30.53 -5.10
CA ASP A 266 3.70 30.67 -6.56
C ASP A 266 4.84 29.84 -7.17
N VAL A 267 5.95 29.68 -6.43
CA VAL A 267 7.19 29.06 -6.94
C VAL A 267 7.51 27.68 -6.33
N ARG A 268 6.62 27.13 -5.49
CA ARG A 268 6.86 25.87 -4.78
C ARG A 268 7.02 24.69 -5.74
N LEU A 269 8.13 23.97 -5.58
CA LEU A 269 8.39 22.73 -6.29
C LEU A 269 7.90 21.53 -5.47
N GLY A 270 7.34 20.53 -6.14
CA GLY A 270 6.64 19.43 -5.47
C GLY A 270 7.56 18.41 -4.79
N TYR A 271 8.88 18.50 -5.01
CA TYR A 271 9.88 17.67 -4.37
C TYR A 271 10.65 18.37 -3.24
N THR A 272 10.39 19.65 -2.97
CA THR A 272 10.95 20.33 -1.79
C THR A 272 10.21 19.88 -0.55
N GLY A 273 10.92 19.32 0.42
CA GLY A 273 10.36 18.79 1.66
C GLY A 273 11.37 18.93 2.79
N ASP A 274 11.72 20.17 3.11
CA ASP A 274 12.71 20.48 4.13
C ASP A 274 12.22 20.03 5.50
N THR A 275 12.99 19.13 6.12
CA THR A 275 12.80 18.68 7.49
C THR A 275 13.94 19.17 8.39
N GLY A 276 14.76 20.11 7.91
CA GLY A 276 16.00 20.50 8.59
C GLY A 276 17.07 19.41 8.59
N GLY A 277 16.91 18.39 7.73
CA GLY A 277 17.73 17.18 7.75
C GLY A 277 17.30 16.12 8.77
N ASP A 278 16.28 16.39 9.59
CA ASP A 278 15.77 15.42 10.56
C ASP A 278 14.92 14.35 9.86
N VAL A 279 14.96 13.13 10.40
CA VAL A 279 14.08 12.05 9.95
C VAL A 279 12.73 12.21 10.65
N VAL A 280 11.67 12.41 9.87
CA VAL A 280 10.31 12.54 10.37
C VAL A 280 9.43 11.39 9.92
N LEU A 281 8.43 11.05 10.73
CA LEU A 281 7.37 10.12 10.37
C LEU A 281 6.38 10.85 9.45
N SER A 282 6.38 10.52 8.17
CA SER A 282 5.44 11.11 7.21
C SER A 282 4.08 10.40 7.25
N ASP A 283 4.09 9.08 7.43
CA ASP A 283 2.91 8.24 7.36
C ASP A 283 2.95 7.09 8.38
N LEU A 284 1.81 6.83 9.01
CA LEU A 284 1.60 5.63 9.80
C LEU A 284 0.14 5.22 9.66
N THR A 285 -0.11 4.33 8.70
CA THR A 285 -1.47 3.92 8.34
C THR A 285 -1.61 2.40 8.30
N TYR A 286 -2.67 1.90 8.91
CA TYR A 286 -3.11 0.51 8.82
C TYR A 286 -4.23 0.41 7.79
N ARG A 287 -4.10 -0.55 6.87
CA ARG A 287 -5.08 -0.84 5.84
C ARG A 287 -5.58 -2.27 6.01
N GLN A 288 -6.90 -2.44 6.04
CA GLN A 288 -7.58 -3.73 6.13
C GLN A 288 -8.51 -3.90 4.94
N LEU A 289 -8.32 -4.95 4.16
CA LEU A 289 -9.26 -5.38 3.13
C LEU A 289 -10.39 -6.21 3.78
N ILE A 290 -11.62 -5.75 3.60
CA ILE A 290 -12.86 -6.39 4.03
C ILE A 290 -13.57 -6.93 2.78
N GLY A 291 -13.92 -8.22 2.79
CA GLY A 291 -14.40 -8.88 1.57
C GLY A 291 -13.32 -8.88 0.49
N ASN A 292 -13.67 -8.55 -0.75
CA ASN A 292 -12.74 -8.58 -1.88
C ASN A 292 -12.54 -7.20 -2.55
N ASN A 293 -13.27 -6.18 -2.13
CA ASN A 293 -13.34 -4.90 -2.85
C ASN A 293 -13.51 -3.66 -1.97
N PHE A 294 -13.48 -3.80 -0.63
CA PHE A 294 -13.63 -2.67 0.29
C PHE A 294 -12.45 -2.64 1.26
N ALA A 295 -11.65 -1.57 1.23
CA ALA A 295 -10.54 -1.38 2.14
C ALA A 295 -10.86 -0.27 3.14
N VAL A 296 -10.57 -0.50 4.42
CA VAL A 296 -10.59 0.53 5.46
C VAL A 296 -9.16 0.94 5.78
N ILE A 297 -8.97 2.23 6.00
CA ILE A 297 -7.69 2.86 6.31
C ILE A 297 -7.87 3.59 7.64
N ALA A 298 -6.95 3.39 8.57
CA ALA A 298 -6.89 4.14 9.82
C ALA A 298 -5.43 4.48 10.12
N GLY A 299 -5.14 5.70 10.54
CA GLY A 299 -3.76 6.11 10.76
C GLY A 299 -3.62 7.23 11.78
N ALA A 300 -2.47 7.24 12.45
CA ALA A 300 -2.09 8.29 13.39
C ALA A 300 -1.34 9.45 12.70
N ALA A 301 -0.78 9.21 11.51
CA ALA A 301 -0.07 10.20 10.70
C ALA A 301 -0.24 9.88 9.20
N GLY A 302 -0.15 10.92 8.36
CA GLY A 302 -0.18 10.76 6.89
C GLY A 302 -1.55 10.39 6.30
N VAL A 303 -2.63 10.41 7.10
CA VAL A 303 -3.99 10.27 6.54
C VAL A 303 -4.37 11.60 5.92
N ASN A 304 -4.64 11.58 4.61
CA ASN A 304 -5.08 12.72 3.81
C ASN A 304 -5.84 12.23 2.57
N MET A 305 -6.37 13.15 1.78
CA MET A 305 -7.07 12.83 0.53
C MET A 305 -6.14 12.19 -0.50
N VAL A 306 -4.93 12.73 -0.68
CA VAL A 306 -3.94 12.23 -1.66
C VAL A 306 -3.60 10.74 -1.47
N ASN A 307 -3.48 10.28 -0.24
CA ASN A 307 -3.05 8.93 0.12
C ASN A 307 -4.20 7.92 0.14
N VAL A 308 -5.45 8.40 0.20
CA VAL A 308 -6.67 7.58 0.22
C VAL A 308 -7.35 7.54 -1.15
N PHE A 309 -7.37 8.66 -1.87
CA PHE A 309 -8.02 8.79 -3.17
C PHE A 309 -7.22 8.10 -4.27
N ARG A 310 -7.93 7.52 -5.25
CA ARG A 310 -7.32 7.00 -6.47
C ARG A 310 -7.16 8.15 -7.47
N GLY A 311 -5.94 8.59 -7.78
CA GLY A 311 -5.73 9.68 -8.76
C GLY A 311 -6.19 9.29 -10.17
N ALA A 312 -6.85 10.20 -10.89
CA ALA A 312 -7.22 10.00 -12.30
C ALA A 312 -6.06 10.29 -13.27
N ASN A 313 -5.15 11.21 -12.91
CA ASN A 313 -3.88 11.36 -13.59
C ASN A 313 -2.84 10.43 -12.92
N ARG A 314 -2.07 9.70 -13.74
CA ARG A 314 -1.06 8.73 -13.25
C ARG A 314 0.31 9.38 -13.04
N ILE A 315 0.43 10.67 -13.34
CA ILE A 315 1.68 11.44 -13.35
C ILE A 315 1.55 12.61 -12.36
N GLU A 316 1.39 12.29 -11.07
CA GLU A 316 1.18 13.29 -10.01
C GLU A 316 2.27 13.23 -8.91
N SER A 317 3.35 12.48 -9.11
CA SER A 317 4.36 12.21 -8.07
C SER A 317 5.47 13.27 -8.02
N ALA A 318 5.91 13.62 -6.81
CA ALA A 318 7.06 14.48 -6.55
C ALA A 318 8.37 14.04 -7.21
N GLY A 319 8.62 12.73 -7.32
CA GLY A 319 9.85 12.20 -7.92
C GLY A 319 9.72 11.89 -9.41
N GLN A 320 8.51 11.65 -9.90
CA GLN A 320 8.30 11.06 -11.24
C GLN A 320 7.38 11.86 -12.16
N GLY A 321 6.65 12.84 -11.64
CA GLY A 321 5.74 13.71 -12.39
C GLY A 321 6.23 15.15 -12.50
N PRO A 322 5.32 16.14 -12.56
CA PRO A 322 5.67 17.55 -12.63
C PRO A 322 6.64 18.01 -11.53
N LEU A 323 7.42 19.03 -11.84
CA LEU A 323 8.39 19.67 -10.96
C LEU A 323 7.69 20.60 -9.97
N SER A 324 6.69 21.37 -10.40
CA SER A 324 5.93 22.23 -9.48
C SER A 324 4.97 21.44 -8.60
N LEU A 325 4.68 21.94 -7.40
CA LEU A 325 3.62 21.38 -6.56
C LEU A 325 2.24 21.58 -7.22
N PHE A 326 2.03 22.75 -7.82
CA PHE A 326 0.78 23.13 -8.47
C PHE A 326 0.37 22.15 -9.57
N ALA A 327 1.29 21.77 -10.46
CA ALA A 327 0.96 20.95 -11.63
C ALA A 327 0.65 19.48 -11.30
N GLN A 328 1.00 19.00 -10.10
CA GLN A 328 0.83 17.59 -9.76
C GLN A 328 -0.63 17.16 -9.75
N ARG A 329 -1.53 17.96 -9.19
CA ARG A 329 -2.94 17.61 -9.01
C ARG A 329 -3.77 18.83 -8.64
N ASN A 330 -5.09 18.67 -8.64
CA ASN A 330 -6.01 19.69 -8.18
C ASN A 330 -5.75 20.09 -6.72
N PRO A 331 -5.37 21.35 -6.41
CA PRO A 331 -5.03 21.79 -5.05
C PRO A 331 -6.10 21.54 -3.99
N ILE A 332 -7.38 21.39 -4.36
CA ILE A 332 -8.45 21.12 -3.38
C ILE A 332 -8.20 19.84 -2.57
N VAL A 333 -7.49 18.83 -3.14
CA VAL A 333 -7.17 17.59 -2.41
C VAL A 333 -5.99 17.74 -1.45
N ASN A 334 -5.36 18.92 -1.42
CA ASN A 334 -4.33 19.27 -0.43
C ASN A 334 -4.90 20.11 0.72
N ILE A 335 -6.18 20.51 0.68
CA ILE A 335 -6.80 21.33 1.73
C ILE A 335 -6.59 20.68 3.10
N ASN A 336 -6.14 21.49 4.07
CA ASN A 336 -5.76 21.11 5.42
C ASN A 336 -4.61 20.08 5.57
N GLY A 337 -3.94 19.71 4.48
CA GLY A 337 -2.76 18.85 4.49
C GLY A 337 -3.07 17.42 4.91
N SER A 338 -2.50 16.97 6.04
CA SER A 338 -2.59 15.59 6.53
C SER A 338 -2.60 15.51 8.05
N GLY A 339 -3.01 14.37 8.60
CA GLY A 339 -2.84 14.09 10.02
C GLY A 339 -3.32 12.69 10.42
N ALA A 340 -3.89 12.58 11.62
CA ALA A 340 -4.53 11.35 12.06
C ALA A 340 -5.96 11.28 11.50
N GLY A 341 -6.41 10.10 11.14
CA GLY A 341 -7.71 9.97 10.50
C GLY A 341 -8.09 8.56 10.12
N VAL A 342 -9.22 8.47 9.44
CA VAL A 342 -9.79 7.24 8.89
C VAL A 342 -10.25 7.48 7.46
N GLY A 343 -10.22 6.44 6.65
CA GLY A 343 -10.75 6.49 5.29
C GLY A 343 -11.17 5.12 4.80
N PHE A 344 -11.72 5.09 3.60
CA PHE A 344 -12.06 3.86 2.92
C PHE A 344 -11.82 4.00 1.42
N ASP A 345 -11.60 2.86 0.77
CA ASP A 345 -11.55 2.71 -0.67
C ASP A 345 -12.46 1.55 -1.08
N TRP A 346 -13.52 1.87 -1.81
CA TRP A 346 -14.51 0.90 -2.27
C TRP A 346 -14.48 0.78 -3.79
N GLN A 347 -14.05 -0.37 -4.28
CA GLN A 347 -14.17 -0.73 -5.68
C GLN A 347 -15.56 -1.34 -5.95
N ILE A 348 -16.51 -0.49 -6.34
CA ILE A 348 -17.88 -0.88 -6.65
C ILE A 348 -17.91 -1.79 -7.88
N SER A 349 -17.10 -1.47 -8.89
CA SER A 349 -16.90 -2.28 -10.10
C SER A 349 -15.47 -2.07 -10.66
N PRO A 350 -15.03 -2.82 -11.68
CA PRO A 350 -13.75 -2.55 -12.33
C PRO A 350 -13.58 -1.13 -12.87
N ALA A 351 -14.69 -0.47 -13.24
CA ALA A 351 -14.71 0.86 -13.83
C ALA A 351 -15.12 1.98 -12.85
N LEU A 352 -15.61 1.64 -11.65
CA LEU A 352 -16.18 2.60 -10.70
C LEU A 352 -15.67 2.34 -9.29
N SER A 353 -15.10 3.36 -8.65
CA SER A 353 -14.75 3.31 -7.24
C SER A 353 -15.10 4.59 -6.48
N LEU A 354 -15.39 4.42 -5.20
CA LEU A 354 -15.73 5.48 -4.25
C LEU A 354 -14.71 5.45 -3.11
N GLN A 355 -14.09 6.59 -2.86
CA GLN A 355 -13.19 6.79 -1.72
C GLN A 355 -13.75 7.85 -0.78
N GLY A 356 -13.47 7.70 0.50
CA GLY A 356 -13.81 8.69 1.51
C GLY A 356 -12.72 8.78 2.57
N VAL A 357 -12.50 9.96 3.12
CA VAL A 357 -11.50 10.20 4.15
C VAL A 357 -11.96 11.27 5.12
N TYR A 358 -11.58 11.11 6.38
CA TYR A 358 -11.65 12.11 7.42
C TYR A 358 -10.29 12.18 8.12
N PHE A 359 -9.75 13.38 8.33
CA PHE A 359 -8.51 13.56 9.08
C PHE A 359 -8.45 14.91 9.80
N ALA A 360 -7.58 15.00 10.81
CA ALA A 360 -7.29 16.23 11.56
C ALA A 360 -5.78 16.43 11.71
N ASN A 361 -5.30 17.65 11.44
CA ASN A 361 -3.87 17.97 11.34
C ASN A 361 -3.14 18.16 12.68
N ARG A 362 -3.89 18.28 13.79
CA ARG A 362 -3.37 18.39 15.18
C ARG A 362 -4.13 17.48 16.13
N ALA A 363 -4.45 16.27 15.68
CA ALA A 363 -5.24 15.29 16.45
C ALA A 363 -4.60 14.86 17.78
N ASN A 364 -3.28 14.97 17.90
CA ASN A 364 -2.51 14.63 19.10
C ASN A 364 -2.50 15.72 20.18
N ASP A 365 -2.97 16.94 19.86
CA ASP A 365 -3.09 18.06 20.81
C ASP A 365 -4.57 18.27 21.16
N PRO A 366 -5.09 17.66 22.24
CA PRO A 366 -6.50 17.78 22.61
C PRO A 366 -6.90 19.19 23.04
N GLU A 367 -5.96 20.04 23.46
CA GLU A 367 -6.27 21.39 23.94
C GLU A 367 -6.45 22.37 22.77
N ASN A 368 -5.61 22.28 21.74
CA ASN A 368 -5.60 23.25 20.65
C ASN A 368 -5.96 22.69 19.28
N GLY A 369 -6.07 21.38 19.12
CA GLY A 369 -6.46 20.74 17.86
C GLY A 369 -7.59 19.74 18.04
N GLY A 370 -7.28 18.57 18.57
CA GLY A 370 -8.21 17.45 18.71
C GLY A 370 -8.66 16.90 17.36
N ILE A 371 -9.56 15.91 17.42
CA ILE A 371 -10.02 15.24 16.20
C ILE A 371 -11.12 15.99 15.48
N PHE A 372 -11.82 16.95 16.09
CA PHE A 372 -12.96 17.68 15.52
C PHE A 372 -12.61 19.11 15.06
N GLY A 373 -11.33 19.48 15.10
CA GLY A 373 -10.89 20.86 14.98
C GLY A 373 -11.06 21.64 16.27
N SER A 374 -10.25 22.69 16.45
CA SER A 374 -10.25 23.53 17.65
C SER A 374 -9.60 24.89 17.34
N ARG A 375 -8.97 25.51 18.34
CA ARG A 375 -8.37 26.85 18.26
C ARG A 375 -7.27 26.96 17.20
N LEU A 376 -6.47 25.91 17.03
CA LEU A 376 -5.29 25.85 16.17
C LEU A 376 -5.28 24.64 15.21
N GLY A 377 -6.08 23.60 15.46
CA GLY A 377 -6.20 22.44 14.58
C GLY A 377 -7.39 22.52 13.63
N GLY A 378 -7.17 22.09 12.39
CA GLY A 378 -8.18 21.92 11.37
C GLY A 378 -8.48 20.46 11.10
N ASN A 379 -9.63 20.20 10.47
CA ASN A 379 -10.03 18.88 9.99
C ASN A 379 -10.59 18.98 8.58
N ALA A 380 -10.61 17.85 7.87
CA ALA A 380 -11.23 17.77 6.56
C ALA A 380 -11.91 16.41 6.39
N VAL A 381 -13.06 16.43 5.73
CA VAL A 381 -13.73 15.28 5.16
C VAL A 381 -13.71 15.41 3.64
N GLY A 382 -13.33 14.34 2.97
CA GLY A 382 -13.25 14.30 1.52
C GLY A 382 -13.96 13.06 0.98
N ALA A 383 -14.59 13.19 -0.17
CA ALA A 383 -15.10 12.07 -0.95
C ALA A 383 -14.63 12.19 -2.40
N GLN A 384 -14.31 11.05 -3.01
CA GLN A 384 -13.96 10.98 -4.42
C GLN A 384 -14.67 9.84 -5.11
N LEU A 385 -15.29 10.15 -6.25
CA LEU A 385 -15.82 9.16 -7.17
C LEU A 385 -14.92 9.11 -8.40
N THR A 386 -14.34 7.94 -8.68
CA THR A 386 -13.55 7.72 -9.89
C THR A 386 -14.31 6.82 -10.85
N PHE A 387 -14.32 7.21 -12.11
CA PHE A 387 -15.03 6.48 -13.16
C PHE A 387 -14.16 6.38 -14.41
N SER A 388 -13.94 5.16 -14.89
CA SER A 388 -13.17 4.87 -16.11
C SER A 388 -14.12 4.24 -17.14
N PRO A 389 -14.86 5.06 -17.92
CA PRO A 389 -15.85 4.55 -18.88
C PRO A 389 -15.24 3.68 -19.98
N THR A 390 -13.95 3.86 -20.25
CA THR A 390 -13.16 3.06 -21.20
C THR A 390 -11.77 2.85 -20.60
N ASP A 391 -10.97 1.96 -21.18
CA ASP A 391 -9.56 1.78 -20.76
C ASP A 391 -8.69 3.02 -21.04
N THR A 392 -9.18 3.99 -21.82
CA THR A 392 -8.43 5.18 -22.27
C THR A 392 -8.84 6.47 -21.56
N ILE A 393 -9.97 6.48 -20.84
CA ILE A 393 -10.50 7.68 -20.20
C ILE A 393 -10.67 7.39 -18.72
N ASP A 394 -9.99 8.18 -17.89
CA ASP A 394 -10.10 8.16 -16.44
C ASP A 394 -10.69 9.50 -15.97
N LEU A 395 -11.74 9.45 -15.15
CA LEU A 395 -12.41 10.61 -14.56
C LEU A 395 -12.37 10.52 -13.03
N ALA A 396 -12.24 11.66 -12.35
CA ALA A 396 -12.44 11.77 -10.92
C ALA A 396 -13.30 13.00 -10.60
N LEU A 397 -14.28 12.83 -9.71
CA LEU A 397 -15.06 13.90 -9.09
C LEU A 397 -14.74 13.92 -7.61
N GLN A 398 -14.48 15.11 -7.08
CA GLN A 398 -13.99 15.33 -5.72
C GLN A 398 -14.89 16.33 -5.01
N TYR A 399 -15.19 16.03 -3.74
CA TYR A 399 -15.83 16.96 -2.82
C TYR A 399 -15.04 16.99 -1.52
N VAL A 400 -14.84 18.19 -0.98
CA VAL A 400 -14.11 18.42 0.27
C VAL A 400 -14.94 19.36 1.14
N ASN A 401 -15.10 19.00 2.40
CA ASN A 401 -15.55 19.91 3.44
C ASN A 401 -14.47 19.98 4.53
N ALA A 402 -14.06 21.18 4.89
CA ALA A 402 -12.93 21.38 5.78
C ALA A 402 -13.16 22.56 6.73
N TYR A 403 -12.59 22.47 7.93
CA TYR A 403 -12.51 23.59 8.85
C TYR A 403 -11.05 23.96 9.10
N SER A 404 -10.74 25.25 8.97
CA SER A 404 -9.42 25.81 9.26
C SER A 404 -9.55 26.99 10.24
N PRO A 405 -8.86 26.97 11.38
CA PRO A 405 -9.02 28.04 12.38
C PRO A 405 -8.29 29.35 12.05
N LEU A 406 -7.38 29.34 11.08
CA LEU A 406 -6.44 30.45 10.80
C LEU A 406 -6.70 31.17 9.46
N GLY A 407 -7.81 30.84 8.80
CA GLY A 407 -8.23 31.53 7.58
C GLY A 407 -7.47 31.09 6.32
N ASN A 408 -6.77 29.96 6.37
CA ASN A 408 -6.04 29.41 5.23
C ASN A 408 -6.62 28.07 4.75
N LEU A 409 -6.48 27.78 3.46
CA LEU A 409 -6.88 26.52 2.85
C LEU A 409 -5.88 25.39 3.17
N GLY A 410 -4.60 25.70 3.36
CA GLY A 410 -3.54 24.71 3.60
C GLY A 410 -3.12 23.93 2.35
N THR A 411 -3.36 24.49 1.16
CA THR A 411 -3.00 23.93 -0.14
C THR A 411 -1.57 24.23 -0.56
N PHE A 412 -0.97 25.29 0.02
CA PHE A 412 0.39 25.78 -0.27
C PHE A 412 0.65 26.17 -1.74
N VAL A 413 -0.41 26.57 -2.46
CA VAL A 413 -0.34 26.99 -3.86
C VAL A 413 -1.29 28.14 -4.12
N GLY A 414 -0.83 29.19 -4.82
CA GLY A 414 -1.63 30.38 -5.11
C GLY A 414 -2.17 31.07 -3.85
N ASP A 415 -3.41 31.56 -3.94
CA ASP A 415 -4.13 32.13 -2.80
C ASP A 415 -4.46 31.02 -1.80
N ASP A 416 -3.63 30.92 -0.75
CA ASP A 416 -3.86 30.00 0.37
C ASP A 416 -4.56 30.69 1.55
N GLN A 417 -4.29 31.97 1.78
CA GLN A 417 -4.94 32.76 2.83
C GLN A 417 -6.23 33.39 2.28
N MET A 418 -7.37 33.03 2.85
CA MET A 418 -8.70 33.48 2.42
C MET A 418 -9.18 34.71 3.19
N ALA A 419 -8.80 34.83 4.46
CA ALA A 419 -9.24 35.91 5.32
C ALA A 419 -8.10 36.43 6.19
N ILE A 420 -8.09 37.74 6.44
CA ILE A 420 -7.19 38.35 7.44
C ILE A 420 -7.62 37.86 8.82
N ALA A 421 -6.65 37.42 9.62
CA ALA A 421 -6.91 37.02 11.00
C ALA A 421 -7.35 38.22 11.84
N ASN A 422 -8.34 38.01 12.72
CA ASN A 422 -8.77 39.04 13.66
C ASN A 422 -7.57 39.45 14.55
N PRO A 423 -7.17 40.72 14.63
CA PRO A 423 -5.96 41.14 15.36
C PRO A 423 -6.00 40.85 16.87
N LEU A 424 -7.19 40.76 17.47
CA LEU A 424 -7.36 40.50 18.90
C LEU A 424 -7.22 39.02 19.24
N THR A 425 -7.72 38.14 18.37
CA THR A 425 -7.74 36.69 18.61
C THR A 425 -6.64 35.94 17.87
N GLY A 426 -6.08 36.55 16.82
CA GLY A 426 -5.17 35.91 15.87
C GLY A 426 -5.83 34.83 15.02
N ARG A 427 -7.17 34.81 14.91
CA ARG A 427 -7.93 33.72 14.27
C ARG A 427 -8.81 34.21 13.14
N ALA A 428 -9.06 33.32 12.19
CA ALA A 428 -10.06 33.48 11.13
C ALA A 428 -10.72 32.12 10.84
N PRO A 429 -11.59 31.63 11.73
CA PRO A 429 -12.16 30.30 11.60
C PRO A 429 -13.04 30.18 10.35
N LEU A 430 -12.68 29.25 9.47
CA LEU A 430 -13.20 29.13 8.11
C LEU A 430 -13.79 27.74 7.91
N LYS A 431 -15.04 27.66 7.44
CA LYS A 431 -15.62 26.44 6.89
C LYS A 431 -15.60 26.49 5.38
N THR A 432 -14.92 25.53 4.79
CA THR A 432 -14.66 25.46 3.36
C THR A 432 -15.40 24.29 2.75
N ASN A 433 -16.10 24.53 1.65
CA ASN A 433 -16.63 23.51 0.75
C ASN A 433 -15.94 23.65 -0.60
N ALA A 434 -15.33 22.58 -1.09
CA ALA A 434 -14.68 22.56 -2.40
C ALA A 434 -15.21 21.42 -3.26
N VAL A 435 -15.36 21.68 -4.55
CA VAL A 435 -15.70 20.71 -5.57
C VAL A 435 -14.64 20.73 -6.65
N GLY A 436 -14.33 19.57 -7.22
CA GLY A 436 -13.41 19.51 -8.33
C GLY A 436 -13.59 18.29 -9.20
N ALA A 437 -13.00 18.36 -10.38
CA ALA A 437 -12.99 17.30 -11.35
C ALA A 437 -11.62 17.15 -11.98
N THR A 438 -11.27 15.93 -12.35
CA THR A 438 -10.09 15.60 -13.14
C THR A 438 -10.49 14.70 -14.29
N VAL A 439 -9.95 14.95 -15.48
CA VAL A 439 -10.08 14.11 -16.66
C VAL A 439 -8.70 13.79 -17.21
N SER A 440 -8.49 12.53 -17.57
CA SER A 440 -7.30 12.06 -18.26
C SER A 440 -7.74 11.19 -19.43
N TRP A 441 -7.34 11.57 -20.64
CA TRP A 441 -7.68 10.88 -21.87
C TRP A 441 -6.41 10.50 -22.65
N ARG A 442 -6.15 9.20 -22.69
CA ARG A 442 -5.10 8.59 -23.50
C ARG A 442 -5.56 8.50 -24.95
N ILE A 443 -5.38 9.59 -25.70
CA ILE A 443 -5.75 9.70 -27.12
C ILE A 443 -5.04 8.62 -27.95
N THR A 444 -3.75 8.42 -27.67
CA THR A 444 -2.94 7.33 -28.24
C THR A 444 -2.02 6.76 -27.15
N PRO A 445 -1.38 5.60 -27.34
CA PRO A 445 -0.42 5.09 -26.37
C PRO A 445 0.73 6.06 -26.01
N GLY A 446 1.08 6.99 -26.91
CA GLY A 446 2.15 7.98 -26.71
C GLY A 446 1.68 9.41 -26.44
N ILE A 447 0.37 9.66 -26.33
CA ILE A 447 -0.20 11.00 -26.06
C ILE A 447 -1.38 10.89 -25.12
N THR A 448 -1.28 11.57 -23.98
CA THR A 448 -2.35 11.74 -23.01
C THR A 448 -2.67 13.23 -22.88
N LEU A 449 -3.93 13.59 -23.11
CA LEU A 449 -4.48 14.91 -22.84
C LEU A 449 -5.31 14.84 -21.56
N GLY A 450 -5.19 15.83 -20.70
CA GLY A 450 -6.05 15.89 -19.52
C GLY A 450 -6.07 17.26 -18.88
N GLY A 451 -6.77 17.34 -17.77
CA GLY A 451 -6.88 18.54 -16.99
C GLY A 451 -7.68 18.33 -15.73
N TRP A 452 -7.64 19.31 -14.86
CA TRP A 452 -8.43 19.34 -13.64
C TRP A 452 -8.87 20.77 -13.33
N GLY A 453 -9.92 20.89 -12.54
CA GLY A 453 -10.48 22.18 -12.10
C GLY A 453 -11.10 22.05 -10.73
N GLY A 454 -10.99 23.13 -9.94
CA GLY A 454 -11.51 23.24 -8.60
C GLY A 454 -12.26 24.56 -8.40
N TYR A 455 -13.33 24.48 -7.62
CA TYR A 455 -14.05 25.62 -7.08
C TYR A 455 -14.15 25.45 -5.57
N THR A 456 -13.88 26.52 -4.82
CA THR A 456 -13.92 26.52 -3.37
C THR A 456 -14.78 27.67 -2.90
N ASN A 457 -15.67 27.41 -1.93
CA ASN A 457 -16.42 28.42 -1.20
C ASN A 457 -16.13 28.29 0.29
N SER A 458 -15.59 29.36 0.86
CA SER A 458 -15.08 29.41 2.23
C SER A 458 -15.83 30.45 3.03
N GLN A 459 -16.62 30.01 4.00
CA GLN A 459 -17.41 30.86 4.90
C GLN A 459 -16.68 31.09 6.21
N LEU A 460 -16.69 32.32 6.70
CA LEU A 460 -16.17 32.65 8.02
C LEU A 460 -17.20 32.27 9.10
N GLU A 461 -16.78 31.60 10.19
CA GLU A 461 -17.73 31.07 11.18
C GLU A 461 -18.28 32.12 12.15
N ASP A 462 -17.44 33.08 12.52
CA ASP A 462 -17.77 34.07 13.55
C ASP A 462 -18.38 35.35 12.97
N GLU A 463 -18.43 35.49 11.65
CA GLU A 463 -18.87 36.68 10.93
C GLU A 463 -19.53 36.31 9.60
N ASP A 464 -20.42 37.16 9.09
CA ASP A 464 -21.06 36.93 7.80
C ASP A 464 -20.09 37.13 6.63
N GLY A 465 -20.28 36.35 5.57
CA GLY A 465 -19.56 36.46 4.32
C GLY A 465 -18.81 35.19 3.91
N ASN A 466 -18.46 35.12 2.64
CA ASN A 466 -17.78 34.03 1.99
C ASN A 466 -16.68 34.51 1.04
N VAL A 467 -15.74 33.60 0.79
CA VAL A 467 -14.63 33.77 -0.15
C VAL A 467 -14.70 32.65 -1.15
N GLU A 468 -14.71 33.00 -2.44
CA GLU A 468 -14.82 32.07 -3.54
C GLU A 468 -13.50 32.04 -4.31
N THR A 469 -12.98 30.83 -4.56
CA THR A 469 -11.76 30.65 -5.36
C THR A 469 -11.97 29.71 -6.52
N ILE A 470 -11.26 29.95 -7.62
CA ILE A 470 -11.16 29.03 -8.75
C ILE A 470 -9.71 28.63 -9.01
N ASN A 471 -9.51 27.41 -9.50
CA ASN A 471 -8.23 26.93 -9.99
C ASN A 471 -8.45 25.91 -11.13
N TRP A 472 -7.49 25.80 -12.04
CA TRP A 472 -7.55 24.81 -13.12
C TRP A 472 -6.19 24.57 -13.74
N MET A 473 -6.06 23.43 -14.43
CA MET A 473 -4.88 23.04 -15.18
C MET A 473 -5.29 22.21 -16.39
N ALA A 474 -4.66 22.45 -17.52
CA ALA A 474 -4.67 21.57 -18.68
C ALA A 474 -3.25 21.04 -18.91
N PHE A 475 -3.15 19.78 -19.35
CA PHE A 475 -1.85 19.15 -19.57
C PHE A 475 -1.83 18.21 -20.77
N LEU A 476 -0.64 18.11 -21.37
CA LEU A 476 -0.26 17.15 -22.38
C LEU A 476 0.92 16.34 -21.87
N ASN A 477 0.79 15.02 -21.90
CA ASN A 477 1.85 14.09 -21.55
C ASN A 477 2.20 13.23 -22.76
N PHE A 478 3.50 13.03 -22.97
CA PHE A 478 4.06 12.21 -24.05
C PHE A 478 4.92 11.08 -23.46
N PRO A 479 4.29 9.99 -23.00
CA PRO A 479 5.00 8.81 -22.52
C PRO A 479 5.89 8.21 -23.62
N ASP A 480 7.05 7.72 -23.24
CA ASP A 480 8.02 7.05 -24.11
C ASP A 480 8.56 7.92 -25.28
N LEU A 481 8.38 9.25 -25.21
CA LEU A 481 8.90 10.16 -26.24
C LEU A 481 10.44 10.13 -26.26
N GLY A 482 11.00 9.72 -27.39
CA GLY A 482 12.46 9.63 -27.57
C GLY A 482 13.12 8.45 -26.85
N GLY A 483 12.36 7.53 -26.26
CA GLY A 483 12.91 6.33 -25.61
C GLY A 483 11.98 5.73 -24.56
N ARG A 484 12.03 4.41 -24.39
CA ARG A 484 11.19 3.68 -23.42
C ARG A 484 11.47 4.14 -21.99
N GLY A 485 10.42 4.50 -21.26
CA GLY A 485 10.44 5.00 -19.89
C GLY A 485 10.58 6.52 -19.78
N ASN A 486 10.92 7.21 -20.88
CA ASN A 486 10.99 8.67 -20.90
C ASN A 486 9.60 9.29 -20.83
N LEU A 487 9.52 10.56 -20.45
CA LEU A 487 8.27 11.30 -20.39
C LEU A 487 8.53 12.77 -20.70
N ALA A 488 7.91 13.30 -21.75
CA ALA A 488 7.81 14.75 -21.95
C ALA A 488 6.43 15.24 -21.54
N ALA A 489 6.35 16.49 -21.10
CA ALA A 489 5.13 17.04 -20.55
C ALA A 489 5.05 18.55 -20.76
N LEU A 490 3.83 19.05 -20.98
CA LEU A 490 3.48 20.46 -21.04
C LEU A 490 2.21 20.72 -20.22
N TYR A 491 2.27 21.67 -19.29
CA TYR A 491 1.22 21.98 -18.34
C TYR A 491 0.95 23.49 -18.38
N PHE A 492 -0.32 23.88 -18.42
CA PHE A 492 -0.75 25.27 -18.35
C PHE A 492 -2.00 25.42 -17.50
N GLY A 493 -1.99 26.35 -16.55
CA GLY A 493 -3.11 26.51 -15.62
C GLY A 493 -3.06 27.79 -14.79
N GLN A 494 -4.07 27.93 -13.93
CA GLN A 494 -4.21 29.03 -12.98
C GLN A 494 -4.32 28.45 -11.56
N PRO A 495 -3.41 28.81 -10.63
CA PRO A 495 -3.50 28.40 -9.23
C PRO A 495 -4.71 29.04 -8.54
N PRO A 496 -5.07 28.60 -7.32
CA PRO A 496 -6.17 29.19 -6.56
C PRO A 496 -6.12 30.71 -6.60
N ARG A 497 -7.20 31.30 -7.10
CA ARG A 497 -7.42 32.75 -7.19
C ARG A 497 -8.73 33.08 -6.52
N ILE A 498 -8.73 34.01 -5.58
CA ILE A 498 -9.96 34.60 -5.04
C ILE A 498 -10.65 35.40 -6.14
N ILE A 499 -11.83 34.95 -6.55
CA ILE A 499 -12.65 35.62 -7.57
C ILE A 499 -13.70 36.54 -6.97
N ASN A 500 -14.12 36.25 -5.74
CA ASN A 500 -15.06 37.04 -4.99
C ASN A 500 -14.81 36.83 -3.48
N SER A 501 -14.96 37.89 -2.71
CA SER A 501 -14.86 37.88 -1.25
C SER A 501 -15.79 38.97 -0.76
N ASP A 502 -16.78 38.63 0.05
CA ASP A 502 -17.74 39.60 0.61
C ASP A 502 -17.66 39.67 2.14
N LEU A 503 -16.53 39.24 2.70
CA LEU A 503 -16.24 39.34 4.12
C LEU A 503 -16.34 40.79 4.63
N PRO A 504 -16.50 41.00 5.96
CA PRO A 504 -16.57 42.33 6.53
C PRO A 504 -15.30 43.14 6.27
N ASN A 505 -15.43 44.48 6.28
CA ASN A 505 -14.30 45.36 6.02
C ASN A 505 -13.11 45.08 6.96
N GLY A 506 -11.92 45.01 6.37
CA GLY A 506 -10.69 44.66 7.08
C GLY A 506 -10.45 43.15 7.23
N ARG A 507 -11.33 42.31 6.67
CA ARG A 507 -11.12 40.85 6.60
C ARG A 507 -10.70 40.37 5.21
N ASN A 508 -11.00 41.13 4.15
CA ASN A 508 -10.76 40.75 2.76
C ASN A 508 -9.26 40.78 2.41
N ILE A 509 -8.78 39.73 1.74
CA ILE A 509 -7.38 39.62 1.29
C ILE A 509 -7.08 40.43 0.01
N PRO A 510 -7.92 40.44 -1.05
CA PRO A 510 -7.54 41.03 -2.33
C PRO A 510 -7.08 42.50 -2.28
N GLU A 511 -7.88 43.38 -1.65
CA GLU A 511 -7.53 44.80 -1.56
C GLU A 511 -6.34 45.05 -0.63
N PHE A 512 -6.22 44.28 0.46
CA PHE A 512 -5.07 44.35 1.35
C PHE A 512 -3.78 43.90 0.64
N ALA A 513 -3.82 42.77 -0.05
CA ALA A 513 -2.67 42.21 -0.76
C ALA A 513 -2.21 43.11 -1.92
N THR A 514 -3.14 43.82 -2.57
CA THR A 514 -2.84 44.69 -3.71
C THR A 514 -2.41 46.09 -3.27
N ASN A 515 -3.12 46.71 -2.33
CA ASN A 515 -3.00 48.15 -2.01
C ASN A 515 -2.65 48.44 -0.54
N GLY A 516 -2.56 47.42 0.31
CA GLY A 516 -2.27 47.60 1.73
C GLY A 516 -3.41 48.23 2.52
N ASN A 517 -4.63 48.24 1.97
CA ASN A 517 -5.79 48.81 2.65
C ASN A 517 -6.19 47.95 3.86
N LEU A 518 -6.00 48.47 5.08
CA LEU A 518 -6.40 47.81 6.33
C LEU A 518 -7.91 47.75 6.53
N LEU A 519 -8.69 48.51 5.76
CA LEU A 519 -10.15 48.48 5.70
C LEU A 519 -10.63 47.79 4.41
N ALA A 520 -9.88 46.78 3.94
CA ALA A 520 -10.15 46.04 2.71
C ALA A 520 -11.62 45.62 2.61
N GLY A 521 -12.30 46.12 1.59
CA GLY A 521 -13.70 45.84 1.29
C GLY A 521 -13.88 44.59 0.40
N PRO A 522 -15.14 44.26 0.08
CA PRO A 522 -15.47 43.16 -0.81
C PRO A 522 -14.82 43.27 -2.19
N GLY A 523 -14.42 42.13 -2.77
CA GLY A 523 -13.86 42.08 -4.11
C GLY A 523 -13.12 40.78 -4.45
N GLY A 524 -12.68 40.67 -5.69
CA GLY A 524 -11.79 39.60 -6.16
C GLY A 524 -10.37 40.11 -6.39
N GLN A 525 -9.44 39.19 -6.65
CA GLN A 525 -8.08 39.55 -7.05
C GLN A 525 -8.08 40.39 -8.33
N PRO A 526 -7.19 41.39 -8.45
CA PRO A 526 -7.20 42.31 -9.58
C PRO A 526 -6.78 41.66 -10.91
N ASP A 527 -5.99 40.58 -10.86
CA ASP A 527 -5.50 39.87 -12.03
C ASP A 527 -5.43 38.34 -11.79
N SER A 528 -4.99 37.59 -12.79
CA SER A 528 -4.76 36.14 -12.74
C SER A 528 -3.27 35.80 -12.86
N THR A 529 -2.78 34.97 -11.94
CA THR A 529 -1.52 34.25 -12.09
C THR A 529 -1.71 33.10 -13.08
N TYR A 530 -0.79 32.96 -14.03
CA TYR A 530 -0.76 31.79 -14.91
C TYR A 530 0.54 31.02 -14.74
N HIS A 531 0.44 29.70 -14.80
CA HIS A 531 1.56 28.78 -14.67
C HIS A 531 1.74 28.03 -15.97
N LEU A 532 2.94 28.10 -16.55
CA LEU A 532 3.36 27.27 -17.67
C LEU A 532 4.53 26.41 -17.22
N GLU A 533 4.45 25.10 -17.45
CA GLU A 533 5.53 24.18 -17.12
C GLU A 533 5.79 23.19 -18.24
N ALA A 534 7.07 23.00 -18.56
CA ALA A 534 7.53 21.98 -19.49
C ALA A 534 8.69 21.21 -18.86
N PHE A 535 8.66 19.89 -18.96
CA PHE A 535 9.74 19.04 -18.47
C PHE A 535 9.96 17.82 -19.36
N TYR A 536 11.17 17.26 -19.28
CA TYR A 536 11.52 16.02 -19.95
C TYR A 536 12.25 15.08 -19.00
N ARG A 537 11.58 14.02 -18.57
CA ARG A 537 12.16 12.97 -17.73
C ARG A 537 12.85 11.94 -18.60
N ILE A 538 14.16 11.85 -18.44
CA ILE A 538 15.03 10.86 -19.08
C ILE A 538 15.24 9.71 -18.09
N ARG A 539 14.85 8.50 -18.47
CA ARG A 539 15.10 7.29 -17.69
C ARG A 539 16.48 6.74 -18.05
N LEU A 540 17.47 6.94 -17.17
CA LEU A 540 18.84 6.47 -17.39
C LEU A 540 18.98 4.97 -17.13
N THR A 541 18.33 4.49 -16.06
CA THR A 541 18.26 3.07 -15.69
C THR A 541 16.88 2.76 -15.14
N ASP A 542 16.66 1.51 -14.71
CA ASP A 542 15.39 1.15 -14.08
C ASP A 542 15.12 1.91 -12.77
N ASN A 543 16.18 2.39 -12.11
CA ASN A 543 16.16 2.98 -10.78
C ASN A 543 16.58 4.45 -10.75
N ILE A 544 17.00 5.03 -11.88
CA ILE A 544 17.53 6.41 -11.94
C ILE A 544 16.88 7.16 -13.10
N SER A 545 16.29 8.31 -12.80
CA SER A 545 15.79 9.26 -13.78
C SER A 545 16.33 10.67 -13.53
N VAL A 546 16.48 11.43 -14.61
CA VAL A 546 16.90 12.84 -14.59
C VAL A 546 15.86 13.65 -15.35
N THR A 547 15.35 14.70 -14.73
CA THR A 547 14.25 15.54 -15.22
C THR A 547 14.69 17.01 -15.26
N PRO A 548 15.28 17.48 -16.37
CA PRO A 548 15.29 18.90 -16.66
C PRO A 548 13.87 19.42 -16.88
N GLY A 549 13.61 20.64 -16.44
CA GLY A 549 12.41 21.37 -16.78
C GLY A 549 12.50 22.85 -16.52
N PHE A 550 11.48 23.54 -17.02
CA PHE A 550 11.35 24.98 -17.01
C PHE A 550 9.92 25.36 -16.66
N ILE A 551 9.77 26.35 -15.78
CA ILE A 551 8.48 26.86 -15.33
C ILE A 551 8.47 28.38 -15.55
N VAL A 552 7.35 28.90 -16.01
CA VAL A 552 7.07 30.33 -16.11
C VAL A 552 5.83 30.65 -15.30
N VAL A 553 5.96 31.58 -14.36
CA VAL A 553 4.85 32.08 -13.55
C VAL A 553 4.59 33.52 -13.95
N PHE A 554 3.47 33.75 -14.63
CA PHE A 554 3.02 35.07 -15.05
C PHE A 554 2.22 35.72 -13.93
N ASN A 555 2.45 37.01 -13.69
CA ASN A 555 1.69 37.84 -12.75
C ASN A 555 1.53 37.15 -11.37
N PRO A 556 2.63 36.75 -10.71
CA PRO A 556 2.58 36.00 -9.45
C PRO A 556 1.80 36.79 -8.39
N ARG A 557 1.19 36.09 -7.42
CA ARG A 557 0.26 36.70 -6.44
C ARG A 557 -0.94 37.43 -7.06
N GLN A 558 -1.41 36.99 -8.22
CA GLN A 558 -2.61 37.50 -8.88
C GLN A 558 -2.54 39.00 -9.20
N ASN A 559 -1.34 39.51 -9.52
CA ASN A 559 -1.06 40.94 -9.70
C ASN A 559 -0.20 41.21 -10.94
N ALA A 560 -0.74 42.00 -11.89
CA ALA A 560 -0.10 42.38 -13.14
C ALA A 560 1.17 43.23 -12.97
N ASN A 561 1.34 43.89 -11.82
CA ASN A 561 2.50 44.72 -11.53
C ASN A 561 3.74 43.89 -11.15
N ASN A 562 3.56 42.59 -10.90
CA ASN A 562 4.65 41.71 -10.51
C ASN A 562 5.35 41.13 -11.75
N ASP A 563 6.68 41.13 -11.73
CA ASP A 563 7.46 40.61 -12.84
C ASP A 563 7.24 39.10 -13.02
N THR A 564 7.28 38.64 -14.27
CA THR A 564 7.19 37.22 -14.61
C THR A 564 8.40 36.47 -14.06
N ILE A 565 8.15 35.34 -13.39
CA ILE A 565 9.19 34.50 -12.80
C ILE A 565 9.51 33.35 -13.74
N TYR A 566 10.80 33.16 -14.01
CA TYR A 566 11.32 32.02 -14.74
C TYR A 566 12.05 31.09 -13.78
N ILE A 567 11.71 29.81 -13.75
CA ILE A 567 12.33 28.81 -12.88
C ILE A 567 12.95 27.72 -13.75
N GLY A 568 14.23 27.45 -13.53
CA GLY A 568 14.94 26.31 -14.11
C GLY A 568 15.22 25.28 -13.03
N ALA A 569 14.94 24.01 -13.32
CA ALA A 569 15.21 22.92 -12.39
C ALA A 569 15.73 21.66 -13.09
N LEU A 570 16.63 20.97 -12.40
CA LEU A 570 17.15 19.66 -12.77
C LEU A 570 16.93 18.71 -11.58
N ARG A 571 15.94 17.84 -11.70
CA ARG A 571 15.61 16.84 -10.67
C ARG A 571 16.18 15.48 -11.03
N THR A 572 17.05 14.93 -10.20
CA THR A 572 17.49 13.54 -10.28
C THR A 572 16.73 12.71 -9.25
N THR A 573 16.19 11.57 -9.65
CA THR A 573 15.42 10.68 -8.77
C THR A 573 16.00 9.28 -8.82
N PHE A 574 16.37 8.79 -7.65
CA PHE A 574 16.75 7.41 -7.39
C PHE A 574 15.54 6.69 -6.79
N SER A 575 15.17 5.52 -7.30
CA SER A 575 14.07 4.70 -6.80
C SER A 575 14.58 3.30 -6.49
N PHE A 576 14.25 2.73 -5.34
CA PHE A 576 14.77 1.44 -4.90
C PHE A 576 13.77 0.66 -4.07
#